data_AF-A0A3N5I0C0-F1
#
_entry.id   AF-A0A3N5I0C0-F1
#
_cell.length_a   1.000
_cell.length_b   1.000
_cell.length_c   1.000
_cell.angle_alpha   90.00
_cell.angle_beta   90.00
_cell.angle_gamma   90.00
#
_symmetry.space_group_name_H-M   'P 1'
#
loop_
_entity.id
_entity.type
_entity.pdbx_description
1 polymer ?
#
loop_
_entity_poly.entity_id
_entity_poly.type
_entity_poly.pdbx_seq_one_letter_code
_entity_poly.pdbx_strand_id
1 'polypeptide(L)' 'MADVTPLSSNAMPAPADLPDRLCTWCQLPMKKRLVGGKQFVHYTCPKCVFQHTTRLGQKLPSPAR' A
#
# COMPACT_ATOMS: atom_id res chain seq x y z
N MET A 1 -8.73 -37.45 -1.88
CA MET A 1 -7.97 -36.75 -2.94
C MET A 1 -8.18 -35.26 -2.71
N ALA A 2 -7.20 -34.58 -2.09
CA ALA A 2 -7.28 -33.16 -1.75
C ALA A 2 -6.88 -32.35 -2.99
N ASP A 3 -7.83 -31.57 -3.50
CA ASP A 3 -7.63 -30.73 -4.68
C ASP A 3 -6.80 -29.50 -4.31
N VAL A 4 -5.69 -29.35 -5.04
CA VAL A 4 -4.71 -28.28 -4.95
C VAL A 4 -5.29 -27.02 -5.60
N THR A 5 -5.79 -26.10 -4.79
CA THR A 5 -5.95 -24.71 -5.24
C THR A 5 -4.77 -23.89 -4.72
N PRO A 6 -3.77 -23.53 -5.55
CA PRO A 6 -2.80 -22.53 -5.16
C PRO A 6 -3.54 -21.19 -5.15
N LEU A 7 -3.99 -20.76 -3.97
CA LEU A 7 -4.43 -19.40 -3.72
C LEU A 7 -3.21 -18.48 -3.71
N SER A 8 -2.47 -18.42 -4.81
CA SER A 8 -1.38 -17.47 -5.00
C SER A 8 -1.91 -16.27 -5.76
N SER A 9 -2.94 -15.64 -5.19
CA SER A 9 -3.22 -14.24 -5.46
C SER A 9 -2.22 -13.42 -4.64
N ASN A 10 -0.93 -13.56 -4.97
CA ASN A 10 0.03 -12.50 -4.71
C ASN A 10 -0.27 -11.38 -5.72
N ALA A 11 -1.50 -10.84 -5.63
CA ALA A 11 -1.86 -9.61 -6.30
C ALA A 11 -0.98 -8.57 -5.63
N MET A 12 0.20 -8.36 -6.21
CA MET A 12 0.95 -7.15 -5.95
C MET A 12 -0.05 -6.02 -6.18
N PRO A 13 -0.37 -5.19 -5.17
CA PRO A 13 -1.13 -4.00 -5.44
C PRO A 13 -0.30 -3.23 -6.43
N ALA A 14 -0.77 -3.19 -7.68
CA ALA A 14 -0.21 -2.29 -8.67
C ALA A 14 -0.24 -0.89 -8.03
N PRO A 15 0.68 0.02 -8.38
CA PRO A 15 0.58 1.39 -7.87
C PRO A 15 -0.80 2.02 -8.12
N ALA A 16 -1.58 1.53 -9.09
CA ALA A 16 -2.98 1.89 -9.33
C ALA A 16 -3.95 1.48 -8.20
N ASP A 17 -3.66 0.45 -7.42
CA ASP A 17 -4.52 -0.08 -6.33
C ASP A 17 -4.23 0.61 -4.97
N LEU A 18 -3.16 1.38 -4.89
CA LEU A 18 -2.81 2.13 -3.68
C LEU A 18 -3.66 3.40 -3.58
N PRO A 19 -4.21 3.74 -2.40
CA PRO A 19 -5.06 4.92 -2.27
C PRO A 19 -4.27 6.20 -2.58
N ASP A 20 -4.82 7.04 -3.44
CA ASP A 20 -4.26 8.36 -3.69
C ASP A 20 -4.51 9.27 -2.49
N ARG A 21 -3.45 9.97 -2.04
CA ARG A 21 -3.52 10.93 -0.95
C ARG A 21 -3.11 12.31 -1.43
N LEU A 22 -3.84 13.31 -0.94
CA LEU A 22 -3.49 14.71 -1.10
C LEU A 22 -2.62 15.16 0.07
N CYS A 23 -1.71 16.08 -0.20
CA CYS A 23 -0.96 16.75 0.85
C CYS A 23 -1.90 17.59 1.71
N THR A 24 -1.81 17.47 3.04
CA THR A 24 -2.64 18.24 3.98
C THR A 24 -2.51 19.77 3.79
N TRP A 25 -1.32 20.22 3.38
CA TRP A 25 -1.02 21.65 3.25
C TRP A 25 -1.32 22.17 1.85
N CYS A 26 -0.80 21.50 0.82
CA CYS A 26 -0.92 21.97 -0.56
C CYS A 26 -2.17 21.47 -1.28
N GLN A 27 -2.88 20.48 -0.73
CA GLN A 27 -4.00 19.78 -1.35
C GLN A 27 -3.69 19.20 -2.75
N LEU A 28 -2.40 18.97 -3.03
CA LEU A 28 -1.92 18.40 -4.29
C LEU A 28 -1.71 16.88 -4.16
N PRO A 29 -1.87 16.12 -5.26
CA PRO A 29 -1.59 14.69 -5.27
C PRO A 29 -0.13 14.42 -4.90
N MET A 30 0.05 13.53 -3.91
CA MET A 30 1.37 13.12 -3.45
C MET A 30 1.90 11.97 -4.31
N LYS A 31 3.21 11.95 -4.53
CA LYS A 31 3.89 10.80 -5.14
C LYS A 31 3.90 9.64 -4.15
N LYS A 32 3.42 8.47 -4.57
CA LYS A 32 3.40 7.25 -3.73
C LYS A 32 4.46 6.25 -4.17
N ARG A 33 5.16 5.65 -3.22
CA ARG A 33 6.19 4.62 -3.46
C ARG A 33 6.06 3.51 -2.42
N LEU A 34 6.04 2.26 -2.88
CA LEU A 34 6.15 1.08 -2.03
C LEU A 34 7.58 0.91 -1.54
N VAL A 35 7.75 0.74 -0.24
CA VAL A 35 9.05 0.50 0.42
C VAL A 35 8.93 -0.62 1.47
N GLY A 36 10.06 -1.07 2.01
CA GLY A 36 10.10 -2.10 3.05
C GLY A 36 9.43 -3.41 2.61
N GLY A 37 9.81 -3.92 1.43
CA GLY A 37 9.27 -5.18 0.91
C GLY A 37 7.76 -5.14 0.61
N LYS A 38 7.23 -3.96 0.22
CA LYS A 38 5.80 -3.72 -0.09
C LYS A 38 4.87 -3.66 1.12
N GLN A 39 5.42 -3.47 2.33
CA GLN A 39 4.63 -3.31 3.55
C GLN A 39 4.30 -1.85 3.88
N PHE A 40 5.01 -0.90 3.27
CA PHE A 40 4.85 0.51 3.55
C PHE A 40 4.71 1.29 2.26
N VAL A 41 3.85 2.30 2.29
CA VAL A 41 3.71 3.30 1.22
C VAL A 41 4.21 4.61 1.76
N HIS A 42 5.20 5.19 1.09
CA HIS A 42 5.65 6.55 1.32
C HIS A 42 4.95 7.47 0.34
N TYR A 43 4.23 8.45 0.87
CA TYR A 43 3.63 9.57 0.13
C TYR A 43 4.52 10.80 0.30
N THR A 44 4.89 11.45 -0.79
CA THR A 44 5.70 12.67 -0.77
C THR A 44 5.03 13.76 -1.59
N CYS A 45 4.80 14.93 -0.99
CA CYS A 45 4.27 16.07 -1.72
C CYS A 45 5.34 16.64 -2.67
N PRO A 46 5.02 16.86 -3.96
CA PRO A 46 5.99 17.44 -4.90
C PRO A 46 6.27 18.93 -4.66
N LYS A 47 5.42 19.64 -3.91
CA LYS A 47 5.53 21.09 -3.68
C LYS A 47 6.24 21.43 -2.38
N CYS A 48 5.80 20.85 -1.27
CA CYS A 48 6.32 21.17 0.06
C CYS A 48 7.20 20.07 0.68
N VAL A 49 7.53 19.01 -0.08
CA VAL A 49 8.32 17.84 0.34
C VAL A 49 7.82 17.12 1.59
N PHE A 50 6.60 17.43 2.05
CA PHE A 50 5.96 16.74 3.17
C PHE A 50 5.86 15.24 2.88
N GLN A 51 6.30 14.42 3.83
CA GLN A 51 6.27 12.97 3.74
C GLN A 51 5.26 12.38 4.71
N HIS A 52 4.51 11.39 4.24
CA HIS A 52 3.60 10.60 5.04
C HIS A 52 3.80 9.12 4.73
N THR A 53 3.97 8.29 5.75
CA THR A 53 4.14 6.84 5.57
C THR A 53 2.90 6.13 6.08
N THR A 54 2.29 5.32 5.22
CA THR A 54 1.18 4.45 5.60
C THR A 54 1.64 3.00 5.52
N ARG A 55 1.40 2.23 6.58
CA ARG A 55 1.61 0.79 6.56
C ARG A 55 0.46 0.15 5.80
N LEU A 56 0.76 -0.50 4.68
CA LEU A 56 -0.16 -1.48 4.09
C LEU A 56 -0.12 -2.66 5.05
N GLY A 57 -1.17 -2.82 5.86
CA GLY A 57 -1.25 -3.91 6.81
C GLY A 57 -0.84 -5.21 6.14
N GLN A 58 0.01 -5.98 6.82
CA GLN A 58 0.10 -7.40 6.53
C GLN A 58 -1.33 -7.89 6.70
N LYS A 59 -1.92 -8.53 5.69
CA LYS A 59 -3.15 -9.29 5.90
C LYS A 59 -2.77 -10.38 6.89
N LEU A 60 -2.86 -10.08 8.18
CA LEU A 60 -2.81 -11.06 9.25
C LEU A 60 -3.84 -12.10 8.81
N PRO A 61 -3.48 -13.39 8.68
CA PRO A 61 -4.51 -14.41 8.55
C PRO A 61 -5.44 -14.19 9.73
N SER A 62 -6.67 -13.81 9.43
CA SER A 62 -7.74 -13.66 10.40
C SER A 62 -7.69 -14.86 11.34
N PRO A 63 -7.64 -14.67 12.68
CA PRO A 63 -7.68 -15.81 13.58
C PRO A 63 -9.00 -16.54 13.34
N ALA A 64 -8.91 -17.75 12.80
CA ALA A 64 -10.05 -18.65 12.69
C ALA A 64 -10.60 -18.87 14.10
N ARG A 65 -11.88 -18.55 14.30
CA ARG A 65 -12.63 -18.90 15.50
C ARG A 65 -13.63 -19.99 15.14
#